data_AF-A0A0D8LD01-F1
#
_entry.id   AF-A0A0D8LD01-F1
#
_cell.length_a   1.000
_cell.length_b   1.000
_cell.length_c   1.000
_cell.angle_alpha   90.00
_cell.angle_beta   90.00
_cell.angle_gamma   90.00
#
_symmetry.space_group_name_H-M   'P 1'
#
loop_
_entity.id
_entity.type
_entity.pdbx_description
1 polymer ?
#
loop_
_entity_poly.entity_id
_entity_poly.type
_entity_poly.pdbx_seq_one_letter_code
_entity_poly.pdbx_strand_id
1 'polypeptide(L)'
;MFKDGFVNTGARGIRNNNPGNIDYNPRNAWQGQLPYDPAIESRFCRFQSPEYGIRAIYKLLQTYQTIHGLNSVKAIIKKYAPNNENNTVGYINRAAADIGVGINDHLNTKDKKTGIALAKAIVAVENGQQPYVDDVFERAWVLL
;
A
#
# COMPACT_ATOMS: atom_id res chain seq x y z
N MET A 1 -7.76 3.02 -13.42
CA MET A 1 -7.68 2.19 -14.64
C MET A 1 -7.15 0.82 -14.23
N PHE A 2 -7.84 -0.26 -14.62
CA PHE A 2 -7.45 -1.63 -14.27
C PHE A 2 -6.73 -2.28 -15.45
N LYS A 3 -5.99 -3.37 -15.21
CA LYS A 3 -5.46 -4.24 -16.25
C LYS A 3 -6.62 -4.81 -17.09
N ASP A 4 -6.36 -5.08 -18.36
CA ASP A 4 -7.38 -5.60 -19.28
C ASP A 4 -8.02 -6.89 -18.75
N GLY A 5 -9.33 -7.03 -18.96
CA GLY A 5 -10.11 -8.18 -18.51
C GLY A 5 -10.35 -8.24 -16.99
N PHE A 6 -9.90 -7.25 -16.21
CA PHE A 6 -10.18 -7.22 -14.78
C PHE A 6 -11.67 -6.97 -14.50
N VAL A 7 -12.30 -7.93 -13.86
CA VAL A 7 -13.63 -7.76 -13.24
C VAL A 7 -13.39 -7.34 -11.79
N ASN A 8 -14.01 -6.24 -11.36
CA ASN A 8 -13.92 -5.80 -9.96
C ASN A 8 -14.46 -6.91 -9.05
N THR A 9 -13.55 -7.64 -8.40
CA THR A 9 -13.87 -8.82 -7.59
C THR A 9 -14.55 -8.50 -6.26
N GLY A 10 -14.89 -7.24 -6.01
CA GLY A 10 -15.50 -6.82 -4.75
C GLY A 10 -14.53 -6.85 -3.56
N ALA A 11 -13.21 -6.72 -3.80
CA ALA A 11 -12.29 -6.48 -2.69
C ALA A 11 -12.58 -5.09 -2.08
N ARG A 12 -12.67 -5.00 -0.75
CA ARG A 12 -12.97 -3.75 -0.04
C ARG A 12 -11.98 -2.64 -0.38
N GLY A 13 -10.68 -2.94 -0.39
CA GLY A 13 -9.63 -1.96 -0.71
C GLY A 13 -9.82 -1.36 -2.11
N ILE A 14 -10.18 -2.18 -3.10
CA ILE A 14 -10.48 -1.72 -4.46
C ILE A 14 -11.73 -0.82 -4.49
N ARG A 15 -12.83 -1.23 -3.84
CA ARG A 15 -14.06 -0.42 -3.76
C ARG A 15 -13.85 0.93 -3.09
N ASN A 16 -13.01 0.96 -2.04
CA ASN A 16 -12.75 2.16 -1.27
C ASN A 16 -11.70 3.08 -1.91
N ASN A 17 -11.15 2.71 -3.08
CA ASN A 17 -9.93 3.32 -3.64
C ASN A 17 -8.79 3.38 -2.61
N ASN A 18 -8.75 2.41 -1.70
CA ASN A 18 -7.75 2.25 -0.65
C ASN A 18 -7.05 0.90 -0.81
N PRO A 19 -6.19 0.74 -1.83
CA PRO A 19 -5.60 -0.56 -2.16
C PRO A 19 -4.70 -1.12 -1.06
N GLY A 20 -4.25 -0.28 -0.12
CA GLY A 20 -3.44 -0.70 1.03
C GLY A 20 -4.25 -1.05 2.28
N ASN A 21 -5.59 -1.01 2.24
CA ASN A 21 -6.43 -1.17 3.43
C ASN A 21 -5.98 -0.29 4.62
N ILE A 22 -5.63 0.97 4.35
CA ILE A 22 -5.16 1.88 5.38
C ILE A 22 -6.32 2.23 6.33
N ASP A 23 -6.14 1.99 7.62
CA ASP A 23 -7.11 2.33 8.67
C ASP A 23 -7.35 3.84 8.73
N TYR A 24 -8.62 4.22 8.93
CA TYR A 24 -8.99 5.61 9.18
C TYR A 24 -8.45 6.06 10.55
N ASN A 25 -7.92 7.28 10.59
CA ASN A 25 -7.54 7.94 11.82
C ASN A 25 -7.85 9.44 11.69
N PRO A 26 -8.61 10.05 12.60
CA PRO A 26 -8.97 11.48 12.53
C PRO A 26 -7.77 12.43 12.59
N ARG A 27 -6.59 11.94 13.04
CA ARG A 27 -5.34 12.72 13.06
C ARG A 27 -4.60 12.71 11.72
N ASN A 28 -4.98 11.83 10.79
CA ASN A 28 -4.37 11.75 9.47
C ASN A 28 -5.19 12.59 8.49
N ALA A 29 -4.56 13.60 7.88
CA ALA A 29 -5.15 14.41 6.83
C ALA A 29 -4.60 13.96 5.46
N TRP A 30 -5.04 12.80 4.98
CA TRP A 30 -4.57 12.31 3.69
C TRP A 30 -5.16 13.14 2.54
N GLN A 31 -4.30 13.56 1.61
CA GLN A 31 -4.74 14.21 0.38
C GLN A 31 -5.65 13.27 -0.42
N GLY A 32 -6.80 13.78 -0.88
CA GLY A 32 -7.77 13.02 -1.66
C GLY A 32 -8.57 11.98 -0.87
N GLN A 33 -8.46 11.95 0.46
CA GLN A 33 -9.35 11.16 1.30
C GLN A 33 -10.74 11.80 1.33
N LEU A 34 -11.76 10.96 1.16
CA LEU A 34 -13.16 11.38 1.26
C LEU A 34 -13.57 11.58 2.73
N PRO A 35 -14.60 12.39 3.01
CA PRO A 35 -15.16 12.51 4.35
C PRO A 35 -15.44 11.14 4.98
N TYR A 36 -15.05 10.99 6.24
CA TYR A 36 -15.32 9.78 7.00
C TYR A 36 -16.82 9.62 7.20
N ASP A 37 -17.33 8.45 6.85
CA ASP A 37 -18.74 8.09 7.02
C ASP A 37 -18.82 6.62 7.47
N PRO A 38 -19.06 6.37 8.78
CA PRO A 38 -19.10 5.02 9.32
C PRO A 38 -20.28 4.19 8.81
N ALA A 39 -21.31 4.82 8.22
CA ALA A 39 -22.40 4.08 7.59
C ALA A 39 -21.98 3.45 6.25
N ILE A 40 -20.91 3.97 5.62
CA ILE A 40 -20.37 3.44 4.37
C ILE A 40 -19.11 2.61 4.61
N GLU A 41 -18.19 3.09 5.44
CA GLU A 41 -16.96 2.38 5.83
C GLU A 41 -16.54 2.79 7.24
N SER A 42 -16.63 1.85 8.19
CA SER A 42 -16.46 2.11 9.62
C SER A 42 -15.02 2.04 10.11
N ARG A 43 -14.09 1.49 9.32
CA ARG A 43 -12.72 1.24 9.75
C ARG A 43 -11.67 1.86 8.85
N PHE A 44 -11.86 1.79 7.53
CA PHE A 44 -10.80 2.13 6.58
C PHE A 44 -10.98 3.51 5.95
N CYS A 45 -9.88 4.11 5.52
CA CYS A 45 -9.94 5.29 4.65
C CYS A 45 -10.68 4.96 3.34
N ARG A 46 -11.36 5.96 2.79
CA ARG A 46 -11.85 5.97 1.41
C ARG A 46 -11.20 7.12 0.67
N PHE A 47 -10.82 6.91 -0.58
CA PHE A 47 -10.17 7.92 -1.40
C PHE A 47 -10.99 8.23 -2.65
N GLN A 48 -10.81 9.45 -3.18
CA GLN A 48 -11.50 9.87 -4.39
C GLN A 48 -11.02 9.11 -5.65
N SER A 49 -9.80 8.57 -5.62
CA SER A 49 -9.24 7.73 -6.69
C SER A 49 -8.17 6.78 -6.15
N PRO A 50 -7.86 5.66 -6.83
CA PRO A 50 -6.85 4.71 -6.37
C PRO A 50 -5.44 5.32 -6.30
N GLU A 51 -5.14 6.34 -7.11
CA GLU A 51 -3.88 7.07 -7.09
C GLU A 51 -3.63 7.71 -5.70
N TYR A 52 -4.66 8.29 -5.08
CA TYR A 52 -4.55 8.86 -3.73
C TYR A 52 -4.39 7.78 -2.65
N GLY A 53 -5.07 6.63 -2.79
CA GLY A 53 -4.86 5.49 -1.89
C GLY A 53 -3.44 4.91 -1.99
N ILE A 54 -2.92 4.76 -3.22
CA ILE A 54 -1.55 4.29 -3.45
C ILE A 54 -0.52 5.32 -2.98
N ARG A 55 -0.78 6.61 -3.19
CA ARG A 55 0.05 7.68 -2.64
C ARG A 55 0.16 7.58 -1.11
N ALA A 56 -0.94 7.30 -0.41
CA ALA A 56 -0.92 7.10 1.03
C ALA A 56 -0.01 5.92 1.45
N ILE A 57 0.05 4.84 0.65
CA ILE A 57 1.03 3.76 0.84
C ILE A 57 2.45 4.31 0.75
N TYR A 58 2.80 5.07 -0.30
CA TYR A 58 4.15 5.64 -0.43
C TYR A 58 4.51 6.55 0.75
N LYS A 59 3.59 7.40 1.21
CA LYS A 59 3.83 8.25 2.38
C LYS A 59 4.11 7.42 3.63
N LEU A 60 3.35 6.35 3.87
CA LEU A 60 3.62 5.43 4.98
C LEU A 60 5.00 4.80 4.87
N LEU A 61 5.37 4.27 3.69
CA LEU A 61 6.68 3.67 3.45
C LEU A 61 7.82 4.65 3.75
N GLN A 62 7.72 5.88 3.22
CA GLN A 62 8.73 6.92 3.45
C GLN A 62 8.78 7.34 4.92
N THR A 63 7.64 7.50 5.59
CA THR A 63 7.58 7.81 7.03
C THR A 63 8.19 6.69 7.88
N TYR A 64 7.94 5.43 7.54
CA TYR A 64 8.53 4.28 8.24
C TYR A 64 10.05 4.28 8.12
N GLN A 65 10.58 4.62 6.95
CA GLN A 65 12.01 4.75 6.77
C GLN A 65 12.58 5.96 7.53
N THR A 66 12.01 7.15 7.35
CA THR A 66 12.61 8.40 7.82
C THR A 66 12.40 8.66 9.31
N ILE A 67 11.23 8.30 9.86
CA ILE A 67 10.88 8.58 11.26
C ILE A 67 11.19 7.38 12.16
N HIS A 68 11.05 6.16 11.64
CA HIS A 68 11.23 4.94 12.44
C HIS A 68 12.51 4.16 12.11
N GLY A 69 13.31 4.61 11.13
CA GLY A 69 14.57 3.96 10.76
C GLY A 69 14.40 2.57 10.12
N LEU A 70 13.21 2.25 9.61
CA LEU A 70 12.89 0.93 9.07
C LEU A 70 13.39 0.84 7.62
N ASN A 71 14.53 0.14 7.42
CA ASN A 71 15.27 0.12 6.15
C ASN A 71 15.29 -1.25 5.46
N SER A 72 14.36 -2.15 5.78
CA SER A 72 14.27 -3.46 5.13
C SER A 72 12.82 -3.90 4.92
N VAL A 73 12.58 -4.83 4.00
CA VAL A 73 11.24 -5.36 3.70
C VAL A 73 10.61 -5.92 4.98
N LYS A 74 11.38 -6.73 5.73
CA LYS A 74 10.95 -7.29 7.00
C LYS A 74 10.50 -6.23 7.99
N ALA A 75 11.31 -5.17 8.18
CA ALA A 75 11.01 -4.12 9.15
C ALA A 75 9.76 -3.31 8.74
N ILE A 76 9.68 -2.93 7.47
CA ILE A 76 8.57 -2.15 6.92
C ILE A 76 7.26 -2.95 6.99
N ILE A 77 7.26 -4.19 6.50
CA ILE A 77 6.03 -5.01 6.44
C ILE A 77 5.56 -5.40 7.85
N LYS A 78 6.46 -5.69 8.80
CA LYS A 78 6.07 -5.89 10.21
C LYS A 78 5.37 -4.68 10.81
N LYS A 79 5.76 -3.47 10.42
CA LYS A 79 5.10 -2.23 10.86
C LYS A 79 3.76 -2.03 10.14
N TYR A 80 3.69 -2.34 8.86
CA TYR A 80 2.51 -2.16 8.02
C TYR A 80 1.38 -3.14 8.40
N ALA A 81 1.72 -4.42 8.61
CA ALA A 81 0.78 -5.49 8.91
C ALA A 81 1.23 -6.29 10.15
N PRO A 82 1.04 -5.74 11.37
CA PRO A 82 1.56 -6.32 12.61
C PRO A 82 0.79 -7.55 13.11
N ASN A 83 -0.44 -7.80 12.63
CA ASN A 83 -1.31 -8.85 13.14
C ASN A 83 -1.15 -10.14 12.32
N ASN A 84 -0.88 -11.25 13.04
CA ASN A 84 -0.77 -12.64 12.57
C ASN A 84 0.61 -13.05 12.01
N GLU A 85 1.51 -13.49 12.90
CA GLU A 85 2.89 -13.90 12.59
C GLU A 85 3.03 -14.84 11.40
N ASN A 86 2.11 -15.82 11.25
CA ASN A 86 2.16 -16.80 10.16
C ASN A 86 1.92 -16.16 8.79
N ASN A 87 1.05 -15.16 8.69
CA ASN A 87 0.80 -14.44 7.45
C ASN A 87 1.88 -13.37 7.20
N THR A 88 2.44 -12.79 8.25
CA THR A 88 3.50 -11.77 8.13
C THR A 88 4.76 -12.35 7.49
N VAL A 89 5.18 -13.58 7.82
CA VAL A 89 6.36 -14.20 7.18
C VAL A 89 6.12 -14.43 5.68
N GLY A 90 4.95 -14.96 5.31
CA GLY A 90 4.57 -15.14 3.90
C GLY A 90 4.56 -13.83 3.12
N TYR A 91 4.00 -12.77 3.72
CA TYR A 91 4.00 -11.42 3.16
C TYR A 91 5.43 -10.91 2.95
N ILE A 92 6.29 -10.96 3.97
CA ILE A 92 7.68 -10.51 3.88
C ILE A 92 8.41 -11.21 2.74
N ASN A 93 8.30 -12.54 2.67
CA ASN A 93 8.97 -13.33 1.63
C ASN A 93 8.44 -13.00 0.23
N ARG A 94 7.11 -12.86 0.09
CA ARG A 94 6.50 -12.51 -1.19
C ARG A 94 6.91 -11.11 -1.63
N ALA A 95 6.84 -10.12 -0.75
CA ALA A 95 7.21 -8.75 -1.05
C ALA A 95 8.70 -8.63 -1.41
N ALA A 96 9.58 -9.34 -0.71
CA ALA A 96 11.01 -9.36 -1.00
C ALA A 96 11.29 -10.00 -2.38
N ALA A 97 10.61 -11.11 -2.70
CA ALA A 97 10.70 -11.76 -4.01
C ALA A 97 10.17 -10.88 -5.15
N ASP A 98 9.03 -10.23 -4.96
CA ASP A 98 8.40 -9.36 -5.97
C ASP A 98 9.29 -8.16 -6.35
N ILE A 99 10.16 -7.71 -5.45
CA ILE A 99 11.10 -6.59 -5.71
C ILE A 99 12.55 -7.04 -5.93
N GLY A 100 12.85 -8.34 -5.81
CA GLY A 100 14.17 -8.93 -6.09
C GLY A 100 15.25 -8.62 -5.05
N VAL A 101 14.91 -8.49 -3.77
CA VAL A 101 15.85 -8.23 -2.66
C VAL A 101 15.73 -9.26 -1.54
N GLY A 102 16.73 -9.36 -0.68
CA GLY A 102 16.65 -10.11 0.57
C GLY A 102 15.76 -9.41 1.61
N ILE A 103 15.11 -10.18 2.49
CA ILE A 103 14.17 -9.66 3.49
C ILE A 103 14.78 -8.64 4.46
N ASN A 104 16.11 -8.68 4.64
CA ASN A 104 16.88 -7.79 5.51
C ASN A 104 17.78 -6.81 4.73
N ASP A 105 17.75 -6.83 3.40
CA ASP A 105 18.58 -5.94 2.58
C ASP A 105 18.16 -4.50 2.80
N HIS A 106 19.15 -3.61 2.72
CA HIS A 106 18.90 -2.18 2.83
C HIS A 106 18.12 -1.70 1.61
N LEU A 107 16.99 -1.02 1.84
CA LEU A 107 16.15 -0.46 0.78
C LEU A 107 15.97 1.05 0.94
N ASN A 108 15.75 1.73 -0.18
CA ASN A 108 15.44 3.16 -0.21
C ASN A 108 14.01 3.38 -0.71
N THR A 109 13.07 3.70 0.19
CA THR A 109 11.66 3.96 -0.16
C THR A 109 11.44 5.27 -0.93
N LYS A 110 12.46 6.14 -1.01
CA LYS A 110 12.45 7.34 -1.85
C LYS A 110 12.97 7.08 -3.27
N ASP A 111 13.62 5.95 -3.51
CA ASP A 111 13.87 5.49 -4.87
C ASP A 111 12.55 5.05 -5.52
N LYS A 112 12.22 5.63 -6.67
CA LYS A 112 10.92 5.43 -7.32
C LYS A 112 10.67 3.97 -7.66
N LYS A 113 11.67 3.28 -8.20
CA LYS A 113 11.55 1.87 -8.58
C LYS A 113 11.25 1.01 -7.36
N THR A 114 11.97 1.22 -6.26
CA THR A 114 11.77 0.53 -4.98
C THR A 114 10.41 0.82 -4.38
N GLY A 115 10.01 2.10 -4.32
CA GLY A 115 8.74 2.52 -3.74
C GLY A 115 7.53 1.97 -4.50
N ILE A 116 7.53 2.06 -5.85
CA ILE A 116 6.49 1.48 -6.71
C ILE A 116 6.41 -0.04 -6.51
N ALA A 117 7.55 -0.72 -6.51
CA ALA A 117 7.59 -2.18 -6.38
C ALA A 117 7.03 -2.64 -5.03
N LEU A 118 7.39 -1.96 -3.93
CA LEU A 118 6.83 -2.22 -2.59
C LEU A 118 5.32 -1.96 -2.54
N ALA A 119 4.82 -0.86 -3.12
CA ALA A 119 3.39 -0.60 -3.14
C ALA A 119 2.62 -1.65 -3.94
N LYS A 120 3.14 -2.10 -5.09
CA LYS A 120 2.53 -3.19 -5.86
C LYS A 120 2.43 -4.48 -5.04
N ALA A 121 3.49 -4.84 -4.32
CA ALA A 121 3.49 -6.01 -3.43
C ALA A 121 2.45 -5.87 -2.30
N ILE A 122 2.35 -4.68 -1.69
CA ILE A 122 1.35 -4.40 -0.66
C ILE A 122 -0.07 -4.58 -1.22
N VAL A 123 -0.37 -3.95 -2.36
CA VAL A 123 -1.68 -4.07 -3.00
C VAL A 123 -2.02 -5.52 -3.34
N ALA A 124 -1.04 -6.29 -3.83
CA ALA A 124 -1.20 -7.70 -4.14
C ALA A 124 -1.63 -8.52 -2.93
N VAL A 125 -0.99 -8.30 -1.79
CA VAL A 125 -1.32 -9.03 -0.56
C VAL A 125 -2.67 -8.57 0.02
N GLU A 126 -2.88 -7.26 0.13
CA GLU A 126 -4.07 -6.67 0.78
C GLU A 126 -5.39 -6.96 0.05
N ASN A 127 -5.33 -7.22 -1.27
CA ASN A 127 -6.51 -7.51 -2.08
C ASN A 127 -6.48 -8.92 -2.70
N GLY A 128 -5.46 -9.73 -2.37
CA GLY A 128 -5.19 -11.01 -3.02
C GLY A 128 -4.72 -10.91 -4.48
N GLN A 129 -4.63 -9.68 -5.02
CA GLN A 129 -4.19 -9.39 -6.38
C GLN A 129 -3.81 -7.91 -6.54
N GLN A 130 -3.00 -7.62 -7.56
CA GLN A 130 -2.66 -6.27 -7.97
C GLN A 130 -3.32 -5.97 -9.32
N PRO A 131 -4.49 -5.29 -9.35
CA PRO A 131 -5.33 -5.19 -10.54
C PRO A 131 -5.09 -3.92 -11.38
N TYR A 132 -4.30 -2.98 -10.88
CA TYR A 132 -4.07 -1.68 -11.52
C TYR A 132 -2.94 -1.77 -12.57
N VAL A 133 -3.03 -0.99 -13.63
CA VAL A 133 -1.91 -0.79 -14.56
C VAL A 133 -0.81 0.05 -13.91
N ASP A 134 0.40 -0.07 -14.45
CA ASP A 134 1.60 0.61 -13.92
C ASP A 134 1.44 2.13 -13.86
N ASP A 135 0.75 2.73 -14.84
CA ASP A 135 0.47 4.16 -14.87
C ASP A 135 -0.24 4.68 -13.61
N VAL A 136 -1.10 3.88 -12.96
CA VAL A 136 -1.75 4.29 -11.71
C VAL A 136 -0.71 4.50 -10.59
N PHE A 137 0.32 3.64 -10.53
CA PHE A 137 1.39 3.77 -9.54
C PHE A 137 2.32 4.93 -9.85
N GLU A 138 2.58 5.20 -11.13
CA GLU A 138 3.37 6.34 -11.59
C GLU A 138 2.66 7.65 -11.28
N ARG A 139 1.36 7.77 -11.59
CA ARG A 139 0.56 8.95 -11.25
C ARG A 139 0.46 9.15 -9.74
N ALA A 140 0.29 8.08 -8.97
CA ALA A 140 0.33 8.15 -7.51
C ALA A 140 1.68 8.66 -6.97
N TRP A 141 2.79 8.29 -7.64
CA TRP A 141 4.14 8.72 -7.25
C TRP A 141 4.35 10.21 -7.52
N VAL A 142 3.84 10.73 -8.64
CA VAL A 142 3.88 12.17 -8.98
C VAL A 142 3.13 13.02 -7.95
N LEU A 143 2.16 12.45 -7.24
CA LEU A 143 1.39 13.15 -6.21
C LEU A 143 2.10 13.25 -4.84
N LEU A 144 3.24 12.57 -4.62
CA LEU A 144 3.92 12.49 -3.32
C LEU A 144 4.22 13.85 -2.68
#